data_AF-A0A4S4L0G5-F1
#
_entry.id   AF-A0A4S4L0G5-F1
#
_cell.length_a   1.000
_cell.length_b   1.000
_cell.length_c   1.000
_cell.angle_alpha   90.00
_cell.angle_beta   90.00
_cell.angle_gamma   90.00
#
_symmetry.space_group_name_H-M   'P 1'
#
loop_
_entity.id
_entity.type
_entity.pdbx_description
1 polymer ?
#
loop_
_entity_poly.entity_id
_entity_poly.type
_entity_poly.pdbx_seq_one_letter_code
_entity_poly.pdbx_strand_id
1 'polypeptide(L)'
;MLLSKDFYSLHNALPLRNVKKAPLNADVRVIPRSVTPRDMSDIRATASVVSCFPCIIMKDIALVGQKVLLVPYREEHVQTYHAWMSDAELRELTASDPLSLEEEYEMQRKWQVDEDKLTFIILARENGSDVGAPFGTLTKSECDFSRMIGDVNLFFKGSPPDEDFEVEAEIMIAGTRDFCRPEHPKRIHAVSEKAYRRRGCASEALQLLLSFATSHASPPMLPVAADRFVARIGERNAASIRLFETLGFAITKRVPVFEEIEMRLAAAAERQDGWMRGVMVEFDSTPPVFKGKTSFSTGLYINGRHVDGVDGKVHDVVNPTTGKVLTNISMASEKDVDLAVQAAQEAFDTRWGLNVAGYERGKMLLKLADLMEENKEELAAIEALDNGKTFGWAMSVDIPDAIHCIRYYGGWADKNQGKVIETANKKFAYTRHEPIGVCGQIIPWNFPLMMLSWKIGPALATGNTIVLKPSEFTPLTALRLIPLIEAAGFPPGVVNIV
;
A
#
# COMPACT_ATOMS: atom_id res chain seq x y z
N MET A 1 -15.60 20.38 37.51
CA MET A 1 -16.97 20.22 36.98
C MET A 1 -17.00 18.89 36.24
N LEU A 2 -17.97 18.04 36.56
CA LEU A 2 -18.01 16.60 36.26
C LEU A 2 -17.81 16.27 34.77
N LEU A 3 -16.70 15.64 34.43
CA LEU A 3 -16.56 14.82 33.22
C LEU A 3 -17.37 13.54 33.47
N SER A 4 -18.53 13.41 32.82
CA SER A 4 -19.29 12.16 32.88
C SER A 4 -18.50 11.04 32.19
N LYS A 5 -18.36 9.92 32.91
CA LYS A 5 -17.68 8.70 32.49
C LYS A 5 -18.46 7.91 31.40
N ASP A 6 -19.56 8.45 30.88
CA ASP A 6 -20.54 7.67 30.12
C ASP A 6 -20.37 7.75 28.59
N PHE A 7 -19.44 8.56 28.07
CA PHE A 7 -19.16 8.62 26.62
C PHE A 7 -18.20 7.54 26.13
N TYR A 8 -17.51 6.81 27.02
CA TYR A 8 -16.56 5.75 26.65
C TYR A 8 -17.20 4.37 26.40
N SER A 9 -18.51 4.22 26.56
CA SER A 9 -19.18 2.90 26.58
C SER A 9 -19.86 2.47 25.27
N LEU A 10 -19.91 3.27 24.20
CA LEU A 10 -20.78 2.97 23.06
C LEU A 10 -20.12 2.58 21.73
N HIS A 11 -18.79 2.38 21.67
CA HIS A 11 -18.10 2.01 20.42
C HIS A 11 -17.18 0.78 20.46
N ASN A 12 -17.30 -0.08 21.47
CA ASN A 12 -16.67 -1.39 21.45
C ASN A 12 -17.70 -2.49 21.16
N ALA A 13 -17.94 -2.77 19.88
CA ALA A 13 -18.26 -4.09 19.33
C ALA A 13 -18.74 -3.98 17.87
N LEU A 14 -17.82 -3.82 16.93
CA LEU A 14 -18.03 -4.31 15.56
C LEU A 14 -16.79 -5.12 15.17
N PRO A 15 -16.95 -6.38 14.71
CA PRO A 15 -15.82 -7.18 14.28
C PRO A 15 -15.21 -6.52 13.04
N LEU A 16 -13.92 -6.18 13.13
CA LEU A 16 -13.10 -5.77 11.99
C LEU A 16 -13.17 -6.89 10.94
N ARG A 17 -14.05 -6.75 9.94
CA ARG A 17 -13.99 -7.56 8.73
C ARG A 17 -12.69 -7.19 8.02
N ASN A 18 -11.95 -8.22 7.59
CA ASN A 18 -10.71 -8.10 6.83
C ASN A 18 -10.88 -7.21 5.58
N VAL A 19 -10.62 -5.91 5.73
CA VAL A 19 -10.44 -4.99 4.61
C VAL A 19 -8.95 -4.97 4.30
N LYS A 20 -8.59 -5.46 3.11
CA LYS A 20 -7.22 -5.52 2.63
C LYS A 20 -6.59 -4.11 2.66
N LYS A 21 -5.39 -4.00 3.25
CA LYS A 21 -4.57 -2.79 3.20
C LYS A 21 -4.03 -2.64 1.78
N ALA A 22 -4.34 -1.53 1.11
CA ALA A 22 -3.76 -1.19 -0.19
C ALA A 22 -2.43 -0.43 0.02
N PRO A 23 -1.38 -0.69 -0.77
CA PRO A 23 -0.17 0.10 -0.72
C PRO A 23 -0.41 1.53 -1.27
N LEU A 24 0.19 2.52 -0.62
CA LEU A 24 0.15 3.92 -1.04
C LEU A 24 1.49 4.28 -1.68
N ASN A 25 1.47 4.55 -2.99
CA ASN A 25 2.58 5.20 -3.69
C ASN A 25 2.33 6.72 -3.74
N ALA A 26 2.52 7.41 -2.61
CA ALA A 26 2.69 8.86 -2.64
C ALA A 26 4.18 9.17 -2.45
N ASP A 27 4.77 9.74 -3.49
CA ASP A 27 6.12 10.29 -3.46
C ASP A 27 6.01 11.62 -2.70
N VAL A 28 6.09 11.57 -1.36
CA VAL A 28 6.22 12.78 -0.53
C VAL A 28 7.63 13.30 -0.77
N ARG A 29 7.79 14.11 -1.82
CA ARG A 29 9.04 14.82 -2.05
C ARG A 29 9.08 16.03 -1.14
N VAL A 30 9.65 15.80 0.03
CA VAL A 30 10.22 16.81 0.91
C VAL A 30 11.22 17.62 0.10
N ILE A 31 11.20 18.94 0.24
CA ILE A 31 12.29 19.79 -0.25
C ILE A 31 13.21 20.02 0.96
N PRO A 32 14.37 19.35 1.08
CA PRO A 32 15.40 19.78 2.01
C PRO A 32 16.12 21.00 1.40
N ARG A 33 16.70 21.79 2.30
CA ARG A 33 17.52 22.99 2.05
C ARG A 33 18.52 22.82 0.88
N SER A 34 18.81 23.93 0.21
CA SER A 34 19.94 24.20 -0.73
C SER A 34 20.95 23.07 -1.00
N VAL A 35 21.08 22.67 -2.27
CA VAL A 35 21.90 21.56 -2.82
C VAL A 35 23.42 21.80 -2.79
N THR A 36 24.22 20.77 -2.45
CA THR A 36 25.45 20.31 -3.17
C THR A 36 25.83 18.86 -2.76
N PRO A 37 26.53 18.06 -3.60
CA PRO A 37 26.51 16.58 -3.54
C PRO A 37 27.80 15.92 -2.96
N ARG A 38 27.67 14.76 -2.26
CA ARG A 38 28.60 13.59 -2.34
C ARG A 38 28.23 12.38 -1.44
N ASP A 39 28.33 11.21 -2.10
CA ASP A 39 28.77 9.85 -1.70
C ASP A 39 28.02 8.91 -0.74
N MET A 40 28.06 7.65 -1.21
CA MET A 40 27.42 6.39 -0.81
C MET A 40 28.10 5.66 0.37
N SER A 41 27.38 4.77 1.07
CA SER A 41 27.62 3.30 1.12
C SER A 41 27.19 2.61 2.45
N ASP A 42 26.59 1.41 2.26
CA ASP A 42 26.55 0.19 3.08
C ASP A 42 26.02 0.17 4.54
N ILE A 43 25.13 -0.80 4.84
CA ILE A 43 25.47 -2.08 5.53
C ILE A 43 24.19 -2.92 5.80
N ARG A 44 24.42 -4.24 5.78
CA ARG A 44 23.51 -5.38 5.74
C ARG A 44 22.74 -5.70 7.04
N ALA A 45 21.53 -6.23 6.80
CA ALA A 45 20.78 -7.32 7.45
C ALA A 45 21.27 -7.96 8.76
N THR A 46 20.30 -8.24 9.65
CA THR A 46 20.13 -9.55 10.31
C THR A 46 18.68 -9.76 10.75
N ALA A 47 18.17 -10.97 10.50
CA ALA A 47 16.83 -11.47 10.86
C ALA A 47 16.94 -12.71 11.75
N SER A 48 15.90 -13.00 12.54
CA SER A 48 15.51 -14.34 13.05
C SER A 48 14.04 -14.28 13.49
N VAL A 49 13.03 -14.83 12.76
CA VAL A 49 12.54 -16.24 12.71
C VAL A 49 11.88 -16.64 14.06
N VAL A 50 10.58 -16.95 14.19
CA VAL A 50 9.81 -18.13 13.71
C VAL A 50 8.28 -17.89 13.86
N SER A 51 7.45 -18.22 12.86
CA SER A 51 6.16 -18.94 13.04
C SER A 51 5.51 -19.33 11.69
N CYS A 52 5.05 -20.59 11.61
CA CYS A 52 4.12 -21.24 10.68
C CYS A 52 3.74 -20.52 9.38
N PHE A 53 3.96 -21.19 8.22
CA PHE A 53 3.55 -20.82 6.85
C PHE A 53 2.86 -19.45 6.81
N PRO A 54 3.61 -18.35 6.73
CA PRO A 54 2.97 -17.06 6.66
C PRO A 54 2.09 -17.12 5.42
N CYS A 55 0.79 -16.87 5.63
CA CYS A 55 -0.21 -16.66 4.61
C CYS A 55 0.15 -15.37 3.86
N ILE A 56 1.34 -15.35 3.25
CA ILE A 56 1.66 -14.47 2.15
C ILE A 56 0.71 -14.95 1.09
N ILE A 57 -0.31 -14.15 0.91
CA ILE A 57 -1.35 -14.41 -0.04
C ILE A 57 -0.66 -14.46 -1.41
N MET A 58 -0.36 -15.67 -1.89
CA MET A 58 0.46 -15.90 -3.09
C MET A 58 -0.15 -15.24 -4.35
N LYS A 59 -1.42 -14.81 -4.27
CA LYS A 59 -2.12 -14.01 -5.28
C LYS A 59 -1.47 -12.64 -5.56
N ASP A 60 -0.57 -12.16 -4.71
CA ASP A 60 0.06 -10.84 -4.83
C ASP A 60 1.59 -10.96 -5.02
N ILE A 61 2.09 -12.08 -5.54
CA ILE A 61 3.52 -12.29 -5.86
C ILE A 61 3.71 -12.36 -7.37
N ALA A 62 4.76 -11.73 -7.90
CA ALA A 62 5.26 -11.98 -9.26
C ALA A 62 6.75 -12.36 -9.25
N LEU A 63 7.16 -13.19 -10.21
CA LEU A 63 8.55 -13.61 -10.39
C LEU A 63 9.10 -13.06 -11.70
N VAL A 64 10.14 -12.24 -11.59
CA VAL A 64 10.75 -11.53 -12.72
C VAL A 64 12.00 -12.27 -13.19
N GLY A 65 11.90 -12.92 -14.35
CA GLY A 65 13.04 -13.48 -15.08
C GLY A 65 13.59 -12.52 -16.13
N GLN A 66 14.66 -12.93 -16.82
CA GLN A 66 15.20 -12.25 -18.00
C GLN A 66 14.27 -12.33 -19.22
N LYS A 67 13.68 -13.50 -19.53
CA LYS A 67 12.84 -13.72 -20.72
C LYS A 67 11.36 -13.84 -20.42
N VAL A 68 11.01 -14.10 -19.16
CA VAL A 68 9.61 -14.25 -18.75
C VAL A 68 9.32 -13.49 -17.47
N LEU A 69 8.06 -13.15 -17.30
CA LEU A 69 7.48 -12.63 -16.08
C LEU A 69 6.35 -13.58 -15.67
N LEU A 70 6.40 -14.09 -14.44
CA LEU A 70 5.35 -14.93 -13.87
C LEU A 70 4.46 -14.06 -13.00
N VAL A 71 3.19 -13.91 -13.38
CA VAL A 71 2.21 -13.10 -12.66
C VAL A 71 1.06 -13.97 -12.12
N PRO A 72 0.37 -13.55 -11.05
CA PRO A 72 -0.79 -14.26 -10.55
C PRO A 72 -1.89 -14.41 -11.61
N TYR A 73 -2.55 -15.57 -11.67
CA TYR A 73 -3.71 -15.76 -12.54
C TYR A 73 -4.91 -14.93 -12.07
N ARG A 74 -5.52 -14.15 -12.96
CA ARG A 74 -6.49 -13.07 -12.67
C ARG A 74 -7.49 -12.91 -13.80
N GLU A 75 -8.55 -12.12 -13.57
CA GLU A 75 -9.68 -11.93 -14.50
C GLU A 75 -9.24 -11.51 -15.91
N GLU A 76 -8.17 -10.71 -16.03
CA GLU A 76 -7.69 -10.18 -17.30
C GLU A 76 -7.11 -11.27 -18.21
N HIS A 77 -6.68 -12.38 -17.61
CA HIS A 77 -6.07 -13.51 -18.31
C HIS A 77 -7.12 -14.51 -18.82
N VAL A 78 -8.33 -14.51 -18.24
CA VAL A 78 -9.35 -15.54 -18.48
C VAL A 78 -9.77 -15.59 -19.95
N GLN A 79 -9.95 -14.44 -20.61
CA GLN A 79 -10.34 -14.41 -22.02
C GLN A 79 -9.29 -15.05 -22.94
N THR A 80 -8.02 -14.75 -22.72
CA THR A 80 -6.92 -15.33 -23.50
C THR A 80 -6.78 -16.82 -23.21
N TYR A 81 -6.90 -17.23 -21.95
CA TYR A 81 -6.86 -18.64 -21.55
C TYR A 81 -8.01 -19.44 -22.19
N HIS A 82 -9.24 -18.94 -22.12
CA HIS A 82 -10.41 -19.55 -22.75
C HIS A 82 -10.26 -19.67 -24.28
N ALA A 83 -9.66 -18.67 -24.93
CA ALA A 83 -9.35 -18.74 -26.35
C ALA A 83 -8.33 -19.85 -26.69
N TRP A 84 -7.38 -20.15 -25.79
CA TRP A 84 -6.49 -21.29 -25.94
C TRP A 84 -7.21 -22.62 -25.72
N MET A 85 -8.05 -22.72 -24.69
CA MET A 85 -8.81 -23.94 -24.40
C MET A 85 -9.89 -24.24 -25.45
N SER A 86 -10.17 -23.31 -26.37
CA SER A 86 -10.99 -23.58 -27.55
C SER A 86 -10.28 -24.44 -28.61
N ASP A 87 -8.96 -24.59 -28.56
CA ASP A 87 -8.17 -25.42 -29.47
C ASP A 87 -8.17 -26.89 -29.03
N ALA A 88 -8.53 -27.80 -29.94
CA ALA A 88 -8.65 -29.24 -29.63
C ALA A 88 -7.28 -29.92 -29.41
N GLU A 89 -6.24 -29.49 -30.12
CA GLU A 89 -4.88 -30.04 -29.96
C GLU A 89 -4.29 -29.61 -28.61
N LEU A 90 -4.51 -28.35 -28.21
CA LEU A 90 -4.08 -27.86 -26.88
C LEU A 90 -4.82 -28.57 -25.75
N ARG A 91 -6.14 -28.79 -25.87
CA ARG A 91 -6.90 -29.54 -24.87
C ARG A 91 -6.45 -30.99 -24.73
N GLU A 92 -6.14 -31.66 -25.85
CA GLU A 92 -5.61 -33.03 -25.82
C GLU A 92 -4.25 -33.08 -25.12
N LEU A 93 -3.36 -32.12 -25.41
CA LEU A 93 -2.03 -32.04 -24.78
C LEU A 93 -2.05 -31.68 -23.30
N THR A 94 -3.10 -30.99 -22.83
CA THR A 94 -3.26 -30.52 -21.44
C THR A 94 -4.30 -31.32 -20.66
N ALA A 95 -4.87 -32.39 -21.25
CA ALA A 95 -5.94 -33.19 -20.67
C ALA A 95 -7.10 -32.36 -20.08
N SER A 96 -7.45 -31.23 -20.72
CA SER A 96 -8.43 -30.26 -20.21
C SER A 96 -9.82 -30.42 -20.82
N ASP A 97 -10.85 -30.41 -19.97
CA ASP A 97 -12.25 -30.43 -20.39
C ASP A 97 -12.69 -29.06 -20.96
N PRO A 98 -13.62 -29.03 -21.95
CA PRO A 98 -14.15 -27.77 -22.45
C PRO A 98 -15.04 -27.09 -21.39
N LEU A 99 -14.70 -25.85 -21.06
CA LEU A 99 -15.50 -24.98 -20.19
C LEU A 99 -16.07 -23.79 -20.97
N SER A 100 -17.22 -23.29 -20.55
CA SER A 100 -17.73 -21.98 -20.95
C SER A 100 -16.87 -20.85 -20.38
N LEU A 101 -16.97 -19.64 -20.94
CA LEU A 101 -16.19 -18.49 -20.45
C LEU A 101 -16.55 -18.16 -18.99
N GLU A 102 -17.82 -18.27 -18.61
CA GLU A 102 -18.29 -18.09 -17.24
C GLU A 102 -17.68 -19.12 -16.28
N GLU A 103 -17.64 -20.40 -16.67
CA GLU A 103 -17.01 -21.47 -15.89
C GLU A 103 -15.50 -21.25 -15.73
N GLU A 104 -14.81 -20.70 -16.75
CA GLU A 104 -13.39 -20.32 -16.65
C GLU A 104 -13.17 -19.20 -15.61
N TYR A 105 -14.04 -18.19 -15.55
CA TYR A 105 -13.99 -17.17 -14.49
C TYR A 105 -14.26 -17.76 -13.09
N GLU A 106 -15.10 -18.77 -12.98
CA GLU A 106 -15.34 -19.48 -11.71
C GLU A 106 -14.12 -20.32 -11.30
N MET A 107 -13.54 -21.08 -12.22
CA MET A 107 -12.32 -21.85 -12.01
C MET A 107 -11.14 -20.94 -11.62
N GLN A 108 -10.95 -19.82 -12.32
CA GLN A 108 -9.93 -18.84 -12.02
C GLN A 108 -10.04 -18.32 -10.58
N ARG A 109 -11.25 -17.97 -10.13
CA ARG A 109 -11.50 -17.51 -8.75
C ARG A 109 -11.24 -18.61 -7.73
N LYS A 110 -11.59 -19.86 -8.05
CA LYS A 110 -11.32 -21.02 -7.19
C LYS A 110 -9.81 -21.27 -7.03
N TRP A 111 -9.06 -21.27 -8.13
CA TRP A 111 -7.61 -21.53 -8.10
C TRP A 111 -6.81 -20.47 -7.35
N GLN A 112 -7.28 -19.22 -7.27
CA GLN A 112 -6.61 -18.17 -6.50
C GLN A 112 -6.59 -18.41 -4.99
N VAL A 113 -7.47 -19.27 -4.48
CA VAL A 113 -7.64 -19.54 -3.05
C VAL A 113 -7.45 -21.02 -2.72
N ASP A 114 -6.99 -21.80 -3.70
CA ASP A 114 -6.74 -23.23 -3.55
C ASP A 114 -5.40 -23.43 -2.84
N GLU A 115 -5.42 -24.00 -1.64
CA GLU A 115 -4.21 -24.23 -0.84
C GLU A 115 -3.34 -25.35 -1.44
N ASP A 116 -3.95 -26.21 -2.26
CA ASP A 116 -3.29 -27.35 -2.91
C ASP A 116 -2.83 -27.02 -4.34
N LYS A 117 -3.00 -25.77 -4.80
CA LYS A 117 -2.63 -25.35 -6.15
C LYS A 117 -2.02 -23.95 -6.20
N LEU A 118 -0.86 -23.84 -6.85
CA LEU A 118 -0.22 -22.55 -7.16
C LEU A 118 -0.12 -22.37 -8.66
N THR A 119 -0.75 -21.32 -9.20
CA THR A 119 -0.76 -21.01 -10.65
C THR A 119 -0.16 -19.65 -10.94
N PHE A 120 0.78 -19.60 -11.88
CA PHE A 120 1.27 -18.36 -12.49
C PHE A 120 0.98 -18.33 -13.99
N ILE A 121 0.61 -17.15 -14.49
CA ILE A 121 0.57 -16.85 -15.92
C ILE A 121 1.96 -16.39 -16.38
N ILE A 122 2.39 -16.91 -17.53
CA ILE A 122 3.69 -16.61 -18.13
C ILE A 122 3.50 -15.49 -19.15
N LEU A 123 4.15 -14.35 -18.93
CA LEU A 123 4.26 -13.25 -19.89
C LEU A 123 5.66 -13.24 -20.53
N ALA A 124 5.74 -13.16 -21.85
CA ALA A 124 7.02 -13.06 -22.56
C ALA A 124 7.64 -11.65 -22.44
N ARG A 125 8.96 -11.58 -22.22
CA ARG A 125 9.74 -10.33 -22.23
C ARG A 125 10.53 -10.21 -23.55
N GLU A 126 10.76 -8.97 -23.99
CA GLU A 126 11.65 -8.69 -25.12
C GLU A 126 13.11 -8.64 -24.68
N ASN A 127 14.01 -9.19 -25.51
CA ASN A 127 15.45 -9.05 -25.30
C ASN A 127 15.84 -7.58 -25.43
N GLY A 128 16.38 -6.99 -24.36
CA GLY A 128 16.92 -5.62 -24.37
C GLY A 128 15.97 -4.53 -23.92
N SER A 129 14.80 -4.84 -23.34
CA SER A 129 14.10 -3.83 -22.56
C SER A 129 14.86 -3.60 -21.25
N ASP A 130 15.57 -2.47 -21.22
CA ASP A 130 16.32 -1.88 -20.11
C ASP A 130 15.39 -1.45 -18.95
N VAL A 131 14.33 -2.22 -18.69
CA VAL A 131 13.54 -2.09 -17.47
C VAL A 131 14.30 -2.90 -16.44
N GLY A 132 15.27 -2.25 -15.78
CA GLY A 132 15.85 -2.73 -14.54
C GLY A 132 14.73 -3.26 -13.65
N ALA A 133 14.96 -4.41 -13.00
CA ALA A 133 13.94 -5.05 -12.18
C ALA A 133 13.25 -3.98 -11.31
N PRO A 134 11.91 -3.82 -11.38
CA PRO A 134 11.25 -2.83 -10.55
C PRO A 134 11.60 -3.15 -9.10
N PHE A 135 12.29 -2.22 -8.44
CA PHE A 135 12.63 -2.38 -7.03
C PHE A 135 11.31 -2.35 -6.23
N GLY A 136 10.91 -3.51 -5.69
CA GLY A 136 9.79 -3.64 -4.74
C GLY A 136 8.50 -4.19 -5.34
N THR A 137 7.82 -3.41 -6.18
CA THR A 137 6.42 -3.68 -6.59
C THR A 137 6.25 -3.59 -8.10
N LEU A 138 5.55 -4.56 -8.69
CA LEU A 138 5.12 -4.59 -10.08
C LEU A 138 3.62 -4.31 -10.17
N THR A 139 3.23 -3.29 -10.94
CA THR A 139 1.84 -2.88 -11.09
C THR A 139 1.19 -3.49 -12.34
N LYS A 140 -0.15 -3.60 -12.33
CA LYS A 140 -0.94 -4.04 -13.49
C LYS A 140 -0.61 -3.26 -14.77
N SER A 141 -0.34 -1.95 -14.68
CA SER A 141 -0.02 -1.10 -15.84
C SER A 141 1.35 -1.35 -16.47
N GLU A 142 2.26 -1.99 -15.74
CA GLU A 142 3.60 -2.33 -16.22
C GLU A 142 3.63 -3.70 -16.93
N CYS A 143 2.51 -4.44 -16.89
CA CYS A 143 2.38 -5.74 -17.51
C CYS A 143 1.68 -5.64 -18.86
N ASP A 144 2.37 -6.09 -19.91
CA ASP A 144 1.76 -6.27 -21.23
C ASP A 144 1.10 -7.66 -21.31
N PHE A 145 -0.17 -7.75 -20.90
CA PHE A 145 -0.91 -9.01 -20.92
C PHE A 145 -1.16 -9.56 -22.33
N SER A 146 -0.97 -8.76 -23.38
CA SER A 146 -1.01 -9.28 -24.77
C SER A 146 0.13 -10.27 -25.04
N ARG A 147 1.18 -10.26 -24.20
CA ARG A 147 2.33 -11.18 -24.25
C ARG A 147 2.16 -12.41 -23.37
N MET A 148 0.94 -12.74 -22.98
CA MET A 148 0.62 -13.99 -22.31
C MET A 148 0.94 -15.18 -23.25
N ILE A 149 1.81 -16.08 -22.78
CA ILE A 149 2.36 -17.21 -23.56
C ILE A 149 2.20 -18.57 -22.89
N GLY A 150 1.57 -18.64 -21.73
CA GLY A 150 1.25 -19.90 -21.07
C GLY A 150 0.95 -19.71 -19.59
N ASP A 151 0.97 -20.82 -18.87
CA ASP A 151 0.86 -20.89 -17.42
C ASP A 151 1.76 -22.00 -16.87
N VAL A 152 2.08 -21.89 -15.59
CA VAL A 152 2.88 -22.88 -14.86
C VAL A 152 2.25 -23.10 -13.49
N ASN A 153 2.14 -24.38 -13.10
CA ASN A 153 1.41 -24.81 -11.92
C ASN A 153 2.27 -25.67 -10.99
N LEU A 154 2.03 -25.56 -9.68
CA LEU A 154 2.37 -26.59 -8.69
C LEU A 154 1.08 -27.13 -8.06
N PHE A 155 0.95 -28.45 -8.00
CA PHE A 155 -0.12 -29.12 -7.28
C PHE A 155 0.46 -29.86 -6.08
N PHE A 156 0.00 -29.52 -4.89
CA PHE A 156 0.44 -30.12 -3.64
C PHE A 156 -0.44 -31.34 -3.33
N LYS A 157 0.19 -32.49 -3.09
CA LYS A 157 -0.49 -33.73 -2.72
C LYS A 157 0.06 -34.20 -1.38
N GLY A 158 -0.82 -34.39 -0.40
CA GLY A 158 -0.44 -34.70 0.97
C GLY A 158 0.00 -33.46 1.75
N SER A 159 0.62 -33.64 2.92
CA SER A 159 1.08 -32.52 3.76
C SER A 159 2.47 -32.82 4.34
N PRO A 160 3.42 -31.88 4.35
CA PRO A 160 4.67 -32.09 5.07
C PRO A 160 4.40 -32.31 6.57
N PRO A 161 5.07 -33.26 7.25
CA PRO A 161 6.24 -34.02 6.81
C PRO A 161 5.92 -35.43 6.25
N ASP A 162 4.69 -35.70 5.82
CA ASP A 162 4.28 -37.05 5.42
C ASP A 162 5.15 -37.60 4.28
N GLU A 163 5.46 -38.90 4.35
CA GLU A 163 6.36 -39.54 3.38
C GLU A 163 5.81 -39.52 1.95
N ASP A 164 4.48 -39.48 1.79
CA ASP A 164 3.77 -39.39 0.52
C ASP A 164 3.53 -37.95 0.03
N PHE A 165 4.06 -36.94 0.73
CA PHE A 165 4.01 -35.56 0.27
C PHE A 165 4.77 -35.41 -1.06
N GLU A 166 4.07 -34.93 -2.08
CA GLU A 166 4.59 -34.71 -3.43
C GLU A 166 4.06 -33.39 -4.00
N VAL A 167 4.89 -32.73 -4.80
CA VAL A 167 4.51 -31.50 -5.51
C VAL A 167 4.64 -31.73 -7.01
N GLU A 168 3.51 -31.74 -7.70
CA GLU A 168 3.45 -31.95 -9.15
C GLU A 168 3.62 -30.62 -9.89
N ALA A 169 4.66 -30.53 -10.71
CA ALA A 169 4.95 -29.35 -11.52
C ALA A 169 4.44 -29.55 -12.95
N GLU A 170 3.60 -28.62 -13.42
CA GLU A 170 3.06 -28.62 -14.76
C GLU A 170 3.34 -27.29 -15.46
N ILE A 171 3.56 -27.34 -16.78
CA ILE A 171 3.74 -26.14 -17.59
C ILE A 171 2.99 -26.29 -18.91
N MET A 172 2.34 -25.21 -19.33
CA MET A 172 1.71 -25.10 -20.62
C MET A 172 2.24 -23.86 -21.32
N ILE A 173 2.55 -23.98 -22.62
CA ILE A 173 2.93 -22.86 -23.48
C ILE A 173 1.97 -22.80 -24.66
N ALA A 174 1.17 -21.76 -24.72
CA ALA A 174 0.22 -21.48 -25.79
C ALA A 174 0.46 -20.07 -26.35
N GLY A 175 0.46 -19.92 -27.67
CA GLY A 175 0.69 -18.63 -28.34
C GLY A 175 -0.53 -18.13 -29.09
N THR A 176 -0.58 -16.84 -29.39
CA THR A 176 -1.53 -16.22 -30.33
C THR A 176 -0.78 -15.71 -31.57
N ARG A 177 -1.42 -15.70 -32.75
CA ARG A 177 -0.76 -15.51 -34.07
C ARG A 177 -0.26 -14.08 -34.40
N ASP A 178 -0.34 -13.13 -33.49
CA ASP A 178 -0.14 -11.71 -33.84
C ASP A 178 1.27 -11.19 -33.54
N PHE A 179 2.29 -11.99 -33.89
CA PHE A 179 3.68 -11.51 -33.95
C PHE A 179 4.35 -11.72 -35.31
N CYS A 180 3.60 -12.16 -36.34
CA CYS A 180 4.18 -12.37 -37.67
C CYS A 180 3.68 -11.44 -38.79
N ARG A 181 2.52 -10.76 -38.74
CA ARG A 181 2.12 -9.78 -39.77
C ARG A 181 1.14 -8.71 -39.27
N PRO A 182 1.33 -7.39 -39.58
CA PRO A 182 0.51 -6.29 -39.02
C PRO A 182 -0.85 -6.03 -39.69
N GLU A 183 -1.32 -6.90 -40.60
CA GLU A 183 -2.22 -6.43 -41.67
C GLU A 183 -3.73 -6.60 -41.38
N HIS A 184 -4.19 -7.33 -40.35
CA HIS A 184 -5.63 -7.65 -40.20
C HIS A 184 -6.11 -7.71 -38.74
N PRO A 185 -7.06 -6.84 -38.31
CA PRO A 185 -7.60 -6.87 -36.96
C PRO A 185 -8.80 -7.84 -36.86
N LYS A 186 -8.92 -8.49 -35.70
CA LYS A 186 -10.10 -9.26 -35.19
C LYS A 186 -10.21 -10.73 -35.60
N ARG A 187 -9.36 -11.58 -35.03
CA ARG A 187 -9.71 -12.94 -34.54
C ARG A 187 -8.54 -13.51 -33.75
N ILE A 188 -8.73 -13.77 -32.45
CA ILE A 188 -7.77 -14.51 -31.63
C ILE A 188 -7.78 -15.95 -32.15
N HIS A 189 -6.84 -16.29 -33.02
CA HIS A 189 -6.58 -17.67 -33.40
C HIS A 189 -5.46 -18.17 -32.49
N ALA A 190 -5.76 -19.16 -31.64
CA ALA A 190 -4.75 -19.93 -30.92
C ALA A 190 -3.74 -20.50 -31.92
N VAL A 191 -2.46 -20.45 -31.59
CA VAL A 191 -1.39 -21.05 -32.38
C VAL A 191 -0.55 -21.91 -31.48
N SER A 192 -0.34 -23.14 -31.93
CA SER A 192 0.55 -24.12 -31.30
C SER A 192 1.89 -23.51 -30.86
N GLU A 193 2.44 -24.06 -29.77
CA GLU A 193 3.78 -23.93 -29.17
C GLU A 193 4.94 -23.49 -30.10
N LYS A 194 4.87 -23.80 -31.40
CA LYS A 194 5.89 -23.57 -32.44
C LYS A 194 6.44 -22.14 -32.53
N ALA A 195 5.66 -21.10 -32.21
CA ALA A 195 6.13 -19.70 -32.27
C ALA A 195 7.09 -19.32 -31.12
N TYR A 196 7.01 -20.03 -29.99
CA TYR A 196 7.80 -19.76 -28.78
C TYR A 196 8.84 -20.87 -28.49
N ARG A 197 8.77 -22.00 -29.21
CA ARG A 197 9.79 -23.06 -29.16
C ARG A 197 11.19 -22.49 -29.40
N ARG A 198 12.17 -23.00 -28.63
CA ARG A 198 13.61 -22.64 -28.67
C ARG A 198 13.98 -21.22 -28.22
N ARG A 199 13.06 -20.43 -27.64
CA ARG A 199 13.41 -19.13 -27.00
C ARG A 199 13.85 -19.28 -25.54
N GLY A 200 13.57 -20.43 -24.92
CA GLY A 200 13.96 -20.75 -23.54
C GLY A 200 12.97 -20.25 -22.49
N CYS A 201 11.82 -19.69 -22.88
CA CYS A 201 10.80 -19.17 -21.95
C CYS A 201 10.26 -20.25 -21.00
N ALA A 202 9.94 -21.45 -21.51
CA ALA A 202 9.43 -22.55 -20.69
C ALA A 202 10.46 -23.04 -19.65
N SER A 203 11.72 -23.12 -20.05
CA SER A 203 12.82 -23.51 -19.15
C SER A 203 13.03 -22.48 -18.05
N GLU A 204 12.98 -21.20 -18.39
CA GLU A 204 13.12 -20.13 -17.41
C GLU A 204 11.91 -20.04 -16.46
N ALA A 205 10.69 -20.18 -16.97
CA ALA A 205 9.48 -20.21 -16.15
C ALA A 205 9.53 -21.32 -15.09
N LEU A 206 9.91 -22.54 -15.48
CA LEU A 206 10.10 -23.65 -14.54
C LEU A 206 11.26 -23.39 -13.57
N GLN A 207 12.39 -22.85 -14.03
CA GLN A 207 13.50 -22.50 -13.14
C GLN A 207 13.09 -21.47 -12.08
N LEU A 208 12.32 -20.44 -12.46
CA LEU A 208 11.81 -19.44 -11.53
C LEU A 208 10.86 -20.06 -10.50
N LEU A 209 9.92 -20.90 -10.95
CA LEU A 209 8.93 -21.55 -10.08
C LEU A 209 9.59 -22.54 -9.11
N LEU A 210 10.47 -23.41 -9.62
CA LEU A 210 11.19 -24.37 -8.79
C LEU A 210 12.15 -23.67 -7.82
N SER A 211 12.85 -22.62 -8.26
CA SER A 211 13.67 -21.80 -7.37
C SER A 211 12.84 -21.11 -6.30
N PHE A 212 11.64 -20.61 -6.64
CA PHE A 212 10.73 -20.01 -5.67
C PHE A 212 10.28 -21.03 -4.62
N ALA A 213 9.98 -22.26 -5.04
CA ALA A 213 9.49 -23.31 -4.15
C ALA A 213 10.59 -24.03 -3.33
N THR A 214 11.85 -23.93 -3.76
CA THR A 214 13.03 -24.53 -3.07
C THR A 214 13.92 -23.50 -2.37
N SER A 215 13.64 -22.20 -2.54
CA SER A 215 14.49 -21.13 -1.99
C SER A 215 14.50 -21.15 -0.47
N HIS A 216 15.71 -21.19 0.09
CA HIS A 216 15.97 -21.15 1.52
C HIS A 216 16.06 -19.71 2.09
N ALA A 217 15.60 -18.70 1.33
CA ALA A 217 15.52 -17.33 1.86
C ALA A 217 14.69 -17.34 3.14
N SER A 218 15.14 -16.70 4.22
CA SER A 218 14.43 -16.73 5.52
C SER A 218 13.40 -15.60 5.64
N PRO A 219 12.13 -15.89 6.00
CA PRO A 219 11.54 -17.23 6.13
C PRO A 219 11.32 -17.89 4.75
N PRO A 220 11.49 -19.23 4.62
CA PRO A 220 11.24 -19.90 3.35
C PRO A 220 9.79 -19.63 2.93
N MET A 221 9.61 -19.12 1.70
CA MET A 221 8.30 -18.77 1.18
C MET A 221 7.45 -20.04 0.95
N LEU A 222 8.11 -21.12 0.50
CA LEU A 222 7.60 -22.49 0.39
C LEU A 222 8.75 -23.43 0.78
N PRO A 223 8.60 -24.32 1.77
CA PRO A 223 9.66 -25.21 2.22
C PRO A 223 9.56 -26.59 1.53
N VAL A 224 9.62 -26.63 0.19
CA VAL A 224 9.53 -27.90 -0.56
C VAL A 224 10.93 -28.41 -0.87
N ALA A 225 11.26 -29.60 -0.38
CA ALA A 225 12.52 -30.26 -0.70
C ALA A 225 12.54 -30.72 -2.17
N ALA A 226 13.71 -30.65 -2.82
CA ALA A 226 13.85 -30.93 -4.25
C ALA A 226 13.37 -32.34 -4.64
N ASP A 227 13.59 -33.34 -3.77
CA ASP A 227 13.18 -34.73 -3.99
C ASP A 227 11.67 -34.96 -3.96
N ARG A 228 10.89 -33.95 -3.57
CA ARG A 228 9.41 -33.99 -3.54
C ARG A 228 8.76 -33.57 -4.84
N PHE A 229 9.51 -33.00 -5.80
CA PHE A 229 8.95 -32.59 -7.09
C PHE A 229 8.77 -33.76 -8.04
N VAL A 230 7.58 -33.85 -8.61
CA VAL A 230 7.22 -34.82 -9.65
C VAL A 230 6.66 -34.11 -10.87
N ALA A 231 6.78 -34.72 -12.04
CA ALA A 231 6.10 -34.29 -13.26
C ALA A 231 5.51 -35.52 -13.94
N ARG A 232 4.22 -35.48 -14.27
CA ARG A 232 3.53 -36.52 -15.04
C ARG A 232 3.33 -36.01 -16.46
N ILE A 233 3.90 -36.71 -17.42
CA ILE A 233 3.99 -36.25 -18.80
C ILE A 233 3.60 -37.39 -19.73
N GLY A 234 2.73 -37.14 -20.71
CA GLY A 234 2.40 -38.14 -21.73
C GLY A 234 3.65 -38.64 -22.47
N GLU A 235 3.77 -39.95 -22.68
CA GLU A 235 4.94 -40.63 -23.30
C GLU A 235 5.28 -40.08 -24.69
N ARG A 236 4.29 -39.51 -25.39
CA ARG A 236 4.44 -38.92 -26.72
C ARG A 236 4.96 -37.47 -26.69
N ASN A 237 4.96 -36.80 -25.53
CA ASN A 237 5.37 -35.39 -25.39
C ASN A 237 6.88 -35.24 -25.22
N ALA A 238 7.64 -35.62 -26.27
CA ALA A 238 9.10 -35.60 -26.25
C ALA A 238 9.74 -34.21 -26.05
N ALA A 239 8.96 -33.12 -26.17
CA ALA A 239 9.41 -31.76 -25.89
C ALA A 239 9.44 -31.49 -24.39
N SER A 240 8.35 -31.81 -23.68
CA SER A 240 8.25 -31.64 -22.23
C SER A 240 9.19 -32.58 -21.50
N ILE A 241 9.30 -33.84 -21.94
CA ILE A 241 10.26 -34.80 -21.37
C ILE A 241 11.68 -34.22 -21.39
N ARG A 242 12.14 -33.72 -22.55
CA ARG A 242 13.47 -33.10 -22.68
C ARG A 242 13.62 -31.85 -21.82
N LEU A 243 12.56 -31.04 -21.69
CA LEU A 243 12.56 -29.84 -20.86
C LEU A 243 12.82 -30.21 -19.39
N PHE A 244 12.07 -31.17 -18.84
CA PHE A 244 12.24 -31.62 -17.47
C PHE A 244 13.59 -32.33 -17.25
N GLU A 245 14.07 -33.12 -18.23
CA GLU A 245 15.43 -33.70 -18.18
C GLU A 245 16.52 -32.62 -18.07
N THR A 246 16.40 -31.51 -18.82
CA THR A 246 17.38 -30.41 -18.72
C THR A 246 17.36 -29.68 -17.37
N LEU A 247 16.25 -29.80 -16.63
CA LEU A 247 16.13 -29.28 -15.27
C LEU A 247 16.56 -30.31 -14.21
N GLY A 248 17.00 -31.51 -14.60
CA GLY A 248 17.48 -32.51 -13.66
C GLY A 248 16.41 -33.48 -13.14
N PHE A 249 15.24 -33.54 -13.79
CA PHE A 249 14.29 -34.61 -13.56
C PHE A 249 14.75 -35.89 -14.26
N ALA A 250 14.55 -37.03 -13.61
CA ALA A 250 14.81 -38.36 -14.16
C ALA A 250 13.52 -39.17 -14.21
N ILE A 251 13.34 -39.98 -15.25
CA ILE A 251 12.21 -40.90 -15.37
C ILE A 251 12.32 -41.96 -14.26
N THR A 252 11.32 -42.01 -13.38
CA THR A 252 11.27 -42.98 -12.26
C THR A 252 10.28 -44.10 -12.52
N LYS A 253 9.19 -43.82 -13.26
CA LYS A 253 8.11 -44.77 -13.52
C LYS A 253 7.47 -44.51 -14.87
N ARG A 254 7.02 -45.58 -15.52
CA ARG A 254 6.15 -45.53 -16.71
C ARG A 254 4.79 -46.10 -16.33
N VAL A 255 3.72 -45.47 -16.80
CA VAL A 255 2.34 -45.86 -16.52
C VAL A 255 1.64 -46.17 -17.84
N PRO A 256 1.76 -47.42 -18.35
CA PRO A 256 1.28 -47.78 -19.69
C PRO A 256 -0.22 -47.60 -19.88
N VAL A 257 -1.01 -47.69 -18.80
CA VAL A 257 -2.47 -47.57 -18.84
C VAL A 257 -2.90 -46.16 -19.25
N PHE A 258 -2.15 -45.12 -18.85
CA PHE A 258 -2.44 -43.73 -19.18
C PHE A 258 -1.51 -43.19 -20.29
N GLU A 259 -0.64 -44.04 -20.84
CA GLU A 259 0.44 -43.62 -21.75
C GLU A 259 1.28 -42.44 -21.19
N GLU A 260 1.59 -42.47 -19.89
CA GLU A 260 2.33 -41.40 -19.18
C GLU A 260 3.64 -41.90 -18.57
N ILE A 261 4.59 -40.98 -18.40
CA ILE A 261 5.78 -41.16 -17.57
C ILE A 261 5.70 -40.28 -16.33
N GLU A 262 6.24 -40.79 -15.23
CA GLU A 262 6.53 -40.02 -14.04
C GLU A 262 8.04 -39.70 -14.02
N MET A 263 8.34 -38.42 -13.83
CA MET A 263 9.71 -37.96 -13.64
C MET A 263 9.84 -37.31 -12.27
N ARG A 264 10.93 -37.57 -11.56
CA ARG A 264 11.24 -36.93 -10.27
C ARG A 264 12.51 -36.10 -10.35
N LEU A 265 12.50 -34.97 -9.68
CA LEU A 265 13.70 -34.15 -9.53
C LEU A 265 14.70 -34.87 -8.63
N ALA A 266 15.92 -35.08 -9.11
CA ALA A 266 16.94 -35.77 -8.33
C ALA A 266 17.33 -34.94 -7.08
N ALA A 267 17.52 -35.58 -5.92
CA ALA A 267 17.97 -34.89 -4.70
C ALA A 267 19.29 -34.10 -4.89
N ALA A 268 20.19 -34.59 -5.75
CA ALA A 268 21.44 -33.91 -6.10
C ALA A 268 21.28 -32.77 -7.14
N ALA A 269 20.07 -32.56 -7.68
CA ALA A 269 19.75 -31.41 -8.53
C ALA A 269 19.62 -30.11 -7.71
N GLU A 270 19.63 -30.22 -6.38
CA GLU A 270 19.84 -29.13 -5.41
C GLU A 270 21.26 -28.51 -5.51
N ARG A 271 21.83 -28.41 -6.72
CA ARG A 271 23.02 -27.60 -6.97
C ARG A 271 22.65 -26.16 -6.64
N GLN A 272 23.03 -25.75 -5.43
CA GLN A 272 22.72 -24.49 -4.76
C GLN A 272 22.91 -23.21 -5.59
N ASP A 273 23.49 -23.23 -6.78
CA ASP A 273 23.82 -22.03 -7.58
C ASP A 273 23.53 -22.12 -9.10
N GLY A 274 22.79 -23.14 -9.58
CA GLY A 274 22.66 -23.41 -11.02
C GLY A 274 21.47 -22.74 -11.75
N TRP A 275 20.32 -22.63 -11.09
CA TRP A 275 19.12 -22.05 -11.72
C TRP A 275 19.05 -20.55 -11.56
N MET A 276 18.46 -19.89 -12.56
CA MET A 276 18.22 -18.45 -12.51
C MET A 276 17.30 -18.12 -11.33
N ARG A 277 17.84 -17.46 -10.31
CA ARG A 277 17.04 -16.82 -9.26
C ARG A 277 16.54 -15.49 -9.81
N GLY A 278 15.32 -15.47 -10.33
CA GLY A 278 14.68 -14.22 -10.71
C GLY A 278 14.48 -13.30 -9.51
N VAL A 279 13.95 -12.11 -9.78
CA VAL A 279 13.59 -11.14 -8.73
C VAL A 279 12.14 -11.38 -8.33
N MET A 280 11.90 -11.68 -7.06
CA MET A 280 10.56 -11.71 -6.50
C MET A 280 10.10 -10.28 -6.20
N VAL A 281 8.92 -9.91 -6.69
CA VAL A 281 8.32 -8.58 -6.49
C VAL A 281 6.87 -8.75 -6.04
N GLU A 282 6.38 -7.79 -5.27
CA GLU A 282 4.96 -7.72 -4.94
C GLU A 282 4.15 -7.34 -6.19
N PHE A 283 3.08 -8.07 -6.50
CA PHE A 283 2.20 -7.80 -7.63
C PHE A 283 0.98 -7.01 -7.16
N ASP A 284 1.05 -5.68 -7.29
CA ASP A 284 -0.02 -4.80 -6.83
C ASP A 284 -1.11 -4.63 -7.90
N SER A 285 -2.25 -5.23 -7.61
CA SER A 285 -3.49 -5.08 -8.41
C SER A 285 -4.33 -3.87 -8.03
N THR A 286 -3.94 -3.15 -6.97
CA THR A 286 -4.65 -1.96 -6.50
C THR A 286 -4.03 -0.74 -7.17
N PRO A 287 -4.75 0.01 -8.01
CA PRO A 287 -4.21 1.30 -8.45
C PRO A 287 -3.92 2.15 -7.21
N PRO A 288 -2.82 2.94 -7.19
CA PRO A 288 -2.58 3.86 -6.08
C PRO A 288 -3.81 4.75 -5.94
N VAL A 289 -4.43 4.68 -4.75
CA VAL A 289 -5.73 5.33 -4.49
C VAL A 289 -5.61 6.85 -4.56
N PHE A 290 -4.39 7.37 -4.33
CA PHE A 290 -4.02 8.75 -4.60
C PHE A 290 -2.83 8.79 -5.57
N LYS A 291 -2.99 9.52 -6.69
CA LYS A 291 -1.93 9.80 -7.67
C LYS A 291 -1.61 11.30 -7.61
N GLY A 292 -0.70 11.68 -6.72
CA GLY A 292 -0.30 13.08 -6.56
C GLY A 292 1.07 13.21 -5.88
N LYS A 293 1.70 14.36 -6.09
CA LYS A 293 2.88 14.79 -5.34
C LYS A 293 2.46 15.92 -4.42
N THR A 294 2.93 15.88 -3.19
CA THR A 294 2.74 16.96 -2.22
C THR A 294 4.10 17.49 -1.76
N SER A 295 4.14 18.77 -1.42
CA SER A 295 5.31 19.45 -0.87
C SER A 295 4.85 20.55 0.08
N PHE A 296 5.28 20.47 1.33
CA PHE A 296 5.04 21.46 2.38
C PHE A 296 6.22 21.46 3.34
N SER A 297 6.33 22.50 4.16
CA SER A 297 7.43 22.65 5.11
C SER A 297 7.33 21.66 6.27
N THR A 298 8.47 21.09 6.67
CA THR A 298 8.60 20.20 7.84
C THR A 298 9.19 20.91 9.07
N GLY A 299 9.31 22.24 9.00
CA GLY A 299 9.70 23.09 10.12
C GLY A 299 8.54 23.39 11.08
N LEU A 300 8.88 24.00 12.21
CA LEU A 300 7.90 24.54 13.16
C LEU A 300 7.11 25.68 12.51
N TYR A 301 5.92 25.96 13.02
CA TYR A 301 5.11 27.10 12.59
C TYR A 301 4.86 28.04 13.76
N ILE A 302 5.56 29.16 13.76
CA ILE A 302 5.55 30.14 14.85
C ILE A 302 5.33 31.52 14.26
N ASN A 303 4.32 32.24 14.77
CA ASN A 303 4.01 33.61 14.36
C ASN A 303 3.84 33.79 12.83
N GLY A 304 3.12 32.87 12.18
CA GLY A 304 2.87 32.96 10.73
C GLY A 304 4.10 32.69 9.86
N ARG A 305 5.10 31.97 10.39
CA ARG A 305 6.34 31.63 9.67
C ARG A 305 6.74 30.19 9.91
N HIS A 306 7.24 29.56 8.87
CA HIS A 306 7.96 28.30 8.98
C HIS A 306 9.40 28.55 9.43
N VAL A 307 9.80 27.93 10.54
CA VAL A 307 11.13 28.09 11.14
C VAL A 307 11.71 26.74 11.53
N ASP A 308 13.03 26.66 11.56
CA ASP A 308 13.73 25.52 12.15
C ASP A 308 13.72 25.64 13.69
N GLY A 309 13.79 24.51 14.39
CA GLY A 309 13.94 24.53 15.85
C GLY A 309 15.28 25.18 16.25
N VAL A 310 15.27 25.97 17.33
CA VAL A 310 16.44 26.75 17.80
C VAL A 310 17.68 25.88 18.04
N ASP A 311 17.49 24.66 18.55
CA ASP A 311 18.60 23.73 18.81
C ASP A 311 19.03 22.92 17.56
N GLY A 312 18.38 23.12 16.40
CA GLY A 312 18.70 22.48 15.13
C GLY A 312 18.43 20.97 15.08
N LYS A 313 17.74 20.41 16.08
CA LYS A 313 17.42 18.98 16.16
C LYS A 313 16.31 18.61 15.19
N VAL A 314 16.39 17.39 14.67
CA VAL A 314 15.39 16.80 13.78
C VAL A 314 14.95 15.43 14.29
N HIS A 315 13.77 14.98 13.84
CA HIS A 315 13.24 13.65 14.10
C HIS A 315 12.79 12.99 12.81
N ASP A 316 13.14 11.71 12.64
CA ASP A 316 12.71 10.92 11.50
C ASP A 316 11.28 10.46 11.68
N VAL A 317 10.44 10.81 10.71
CA VAL A 317 9.07 10.31 10.59
C VAL A 317 9.13 9.02 9.77
N VAL A 318 8.65 7.93 10.35
CA VAL A 318 8.77 6.59 9.78
C VAL A 318 7.41 6.11 9.30
N ASN A 319 7.36 5.57 8.08
CA ASN A 319 6.16 4.91 7.59
C ASN A 319 5.96 3.60 8.38
N PRO A 320 4.89 3.46 9.16
CA PRO A 320 4.70 2.30 10.02
C PRO A 320 4.38 1.00 9.25
N THR A 321 4.01 1.10 7.97
CA THR A 321 3.75 -0.06 7.11
C THR A 321 5.03 -0.66 6.55
N THR A 322 6.04 0.18 6.26
CA THR A 322 7.28 -0.26 5.60
C THR A 322 8.51 -0.19 6.49
N GLY A 323 8.44 0.51 7.64
CA GLY A 323 9.57 0.81 8.51
C GLY A 323 10.58 1.79 7.91
N LYS A 324 10.32 2.35 6.72
CA LYS A 324 11.22 3.29 6.05
C LYS A 324 10.96 4.71 6.50
N VAL A 325 12.01 5.51 6.59
CA VAL A 325 11.93 6.95 6.84
C VAL A 325 11.21 7.62 5.66
N LEU A 326 10.19 8.42 5.97
CA LEU A 326 9.45 9.27 5.04
C LEU A 326 10.16 10.60 4.84
N THR A 327 10.47 11.25 5.97
CA THR A 327 11.06 12.58 6.04
C THR A 327 11.65 12.80 7.43
N ASN A 328 12.39 13.90 7.58
CA ASN A 328 12.68 14.50 8.87
C ASN A 328 11.81 15.73 9.13
N ILE A 329 11.48 15.97 10.40
CA ILE A 329 10.81 17.17 10.90
C ILE A 329 11.70 17.90 11.90
N SER A 330 11.50 19.21 12.05
CA SER A 330 12.15 19.98 13.12
C SER A 330 11.61 19.56 14.49
N MET A 331 12.50 19.43 15.47
CA MET A 331 12.14 19.16 16.86
C MET A 331 12.15 20.45 17.67
N ALA A 332 11.00 20.85 18.19
CA ALA A 332 10.90 21.98 19.11
C ALA A 332 11.59 21.68 20.45
N SER A 333 12.31 22.67 20.94
CA SER A 333 12.84 22.75 22.30
C SER A 333 11.93 23.63 23.18
N GLU A 334 12.23 23.70 24.48
CA GLU A 334 11.57 24.62 25.41
C GLU A 334 11.60 26.08 24.91
N LYS A 335 12.72 26.51 24.31
CA LYS A 335 12.87 27.87 23.76
C LYS A 335 11.91 28.14 22.61
N ASP A 336 11.67 27.12 21.76
CA ASP A 336 10.73 27.24 20.64
C ASP A 336 9.30 27.36 21.15
N VAL A 337 8.96 26.62 22.22
CA VAL A 337 7.67 26.74 22.90
C VAL A 337 7.49 28.13 23.50
N ASP A 338 8.52 28.69 24.16
CA ASP A 338 8.47 30.05 24.72
C ASP A 338 8.21 31.10 23.63
N LEU A 339 8.88 30.98 22.48
CA LEU A 339 8.66 31.86 21.33
C LEU A 339 7.23 31.74 20.78
N ALA A 340 6.70 30.51 20.70
CA ALA A 340 5.32 30.27 20.27
C ALA A 340 4.30 30.86 21.25
N VAL A 341 4.53 30.74 22.56
CA VAL A 341 3.67 31.33 23.60
C VAL A 341 3.70 32.86 23.54
N GLN A 342 4.88 33.46 23.37
CA GLN A 342 5.00 34.92 23.22
C GLN A 342 4.23 35.42 21.99
N ALA A 343 4.36 34.74 20.85
CA ALA A 343 3.61 35.07 19.63
C ALA A 343 2.10 34.91 19.81
N ALA A 344 1.67 33.85 20.49
CA ALA A 344 0.26 33.60 20.79
C ALA A 344 -0.33 34.64 21.75
N GLN A 345 0.44 35.09 22.74
CA GLN A 345 0.03 36.12 23.68
C GLN A 345 -0.10 37.48 22.98
N GLU A 346 0.91 37.88 22.21
CA GLU A 346 0.86 39.12 21.42
C GLU A 346 -0.34 39.13 20.46
N ALA A 347 -0.60 38.00 19.79
CA ALA A 347 -1.76 37.87 18.92
C ALA A 347 -3.09 38.01 19.68
N PHE A 348 -3.21 37.40 20.86
CA PHE A 348 -4.39 37.49 21.71
C PHE A 348 -4.66 38.93 22.17
N ASP A 349 -3.62 39.65 22.59
CA ASP A 349 -3.75 41.00 23.13
C ASP A 349 -4.06 42.05 22.05
N THR A 350 -3.58 41.86 20.81
CA THR A 350 -3.60 42.91 19.78
C THR A 350 -4.58 42.68 18.63
N ARG A 351 -4.82 41.44 18.21
CA ARG A 351 -5.49 41.13 16.93
C ARG A 351 -6.52 40.00 16.98
N TRP A 352 -6.50 39.19 18.04
CA TRP A 352 -7.42 38.08 18.27
C TRP A 352 -8.18 38.27 19.60
N GLY A 353 -8.83 37.22 20.10
CA GLY A 353 -9.62 37.32 21.33
C GLY A 353 -10.83 38.22 21.17
N LEU A 354 -10.93 39.22 22.05
CA LEU A 354 -12.00 40.22 22.02
C LEU A 354 -11.77 41.32 20.97
N ASN A 355 -10.59 41.37 20.33
CA ASN A 355 -10.27 42.32 19.26
C ASN A 355 -10.85 41.90 17.90
N VAL A 356 -11.44 40.71 17.79
CA VAL A 356 -12.07 40.18 16.58
C VAL A 356 -13.51 39.73 16.88
N ALA A 357 -14.45 40.12 16.04
CA ALA A 357 -15.84 39.73 16.18
C ALA A 357 -16.03 38.21 15.96
N GLY A 358 -16.98 37.60 16.68
CA GLY A 358 -17.24 36.17 16.57
C GLY A 358 -17.55 35.69 15.14
N TYR A 359 -18.25 36.50 14.34
CA TYR A 359 -18.60 36.14 12.98
C TYR A 359 -17.38 36.13 12.04
N GLU A 360 -16.38 37.00 12.26
CA GLU A 360 -15.12 36.98 11.47
C GLU A 360 -14.29 35.75 11.83
N ARG A 361 -14.22 35.36 13.12
CA ARG A 361 -13.61 34.08 13.53
C ARG A 361 -14.31 32.90 12.87
N GLY A 362 -15.65 32.91 12.87
CA GLY A 362 -16.47 31.91 12.21
C GLY A 362 -16.19 31.82 10.72
N LYS A 363 -16.08 32.96 10.02
CA LYS A 363 -15.76 33.03 8.58
C LYS A 363 -14.41 32.38 8.26
N MET A 364 -13.38 32.64 9.06
CA MET A 364 -12.05 32.00 8.88
C MET A 364 -12.10 30.49 9.09
N LEU A 365 -12.83 30.02 10.11
CA LEU A 365 -13.03 28.58 10.36
C LEU A 365 -13.81 27.90 9.23
N LEU A 366 -14.88 28.52 8.73
CA LEU A 366 -15.64 27.99 7.60
C LEU A 366 -14.79 27.92 6.33
N LYS A 367 -14.01 28.97 6.06
CA LYS A 367 -13.05 28.97 4.94
C LYS A 367 -11.98 27.88 5.08
N LEU A 368 -11.48 27.64 6.29
CA LEU A 368 -10.55 26.53 6.54
C LEU A 368 -11.19 25.17 6.25
N ALA A 369 -12.45 24.96 6.66
CA ALA A 369 -13.17 23.72 6.34
C ALA A 369 -13.34 23.52 4.83
N ASP A 370 -13.64 24.58 4.08
CA ASP A 370 -13.76 24.52 2.62
C ASP A 370 -12.41 24.16 1.97
N LEU A 371 -11.32 24.79 2.42
CA LEU A 371 -9.96 24.47 1.95
C LEU A 371 -9.55 23.03 2.30
N MET A 372 -9.92 22.52 3.48
CA MET A 372 -9.68 21.12 3.84
C MET A 372 -10.46 20.17 2.92
N GLU A 373 -11.71 20.53 2.57
CA GLU A 373 -12.56 19.74 1.69
C GLU A 373 -12.04 19.71 0.24
N GLU A 374 -11.49 20.82 -0.26
CA GLU A 374 -10.80 20.91 -1.55
C GLU A 374 -9.52 20.05 -1.62
N ASN A 375 -8.88 19.78 -0.47
CA ASN A 375 -7.62 19.05 -0.38
C ASN A 375 -7.79 17.67 0.31
N LYS A 376 -9.02 17.17 0.42
CA LYS A 376 -9.33 16.00 1.26
C LYS A 376 -8.61 14.72 0.83
N GLU A 377 -8.44 14.49 -0.47
CA GLU A 377 -7.74 13.29 -0.98
C GLU A 377 -6.26 13.32 -0.61
N GLU A 378 -5.63 14.49 -0.68
CA GLU A 378 -4.23 14.69 -0.30
C GLU A 378 -4.06 14.53 1.21
N LEU A 379 -4.95 15.13 2.01
CA LEU A 379 -4.94 14.98 3.47
C LEU A 379 -5.14 13.51 3.89
N ALA A 380 -6.05 12.78 3.23
CA ALA A 380 -6.27 11.36 3.49
C ALA A 380 -5.04 10.50 3.13
N ALA A 381 -4.36 10.83 2.04
CA ALA A 381 -3.14 10.15 1.62
C ALA A 381 -2.02 10.34 2.64
N ILE A 382 -1.79 11.57 3.10
CA ILE A 382 -0.78 11.87 4.12
C ILE A 382 -1.13 11.18 5.43
N GLU A 383 -2.39 11.25 5.88
CA GLU A 383 -2.85 10.61 7.14
C GLU A 383 -2.59 9.10 7.10
N ALA A 384 -2.94 8.43 6.00
CA ALA A 384 -2.73 7.00 5.85
C ALA A 384 -1.25 6.61 5.80
N LEU A 385 -0.42 7.43 5.17
CA LEU A 385 0.99 7.16 4.95
C LEU A 385 1.84 7.41 6.22
N ASP A 386 1.47 8.42 7.01
CA ASP A 386 2.12 8.80 8.26
C ASP A 386 1.63 7.94 9.45
N ASN A 387 0.31 7.73 9.59
CA ASN A 387 -0.25 6.95 10.69
C ASN A 387 -0.29 5.43 10.44
N GLY A 388 -0.38 4.98 9.18
CA GLY A 388 -0.51 3.56 8.83
C GLY A 388 -1.94 3.02 8.78
N LYS A 389 -2.95 3.88 8.97
CA LYS A 389 -4.36 3.53 8.70
C LYS A 389 -4.62 3.34 7.21
N THR A 390 -5.70 2.64 6.87
CA THR A 390 -6.07 2.48 5.46
C THR A 390 -6.53 3.81 4.88
N PHE A 391 -6.13 4.09 3.64
CA PHE A 391 -6.58 5.28 2.91
C PHE A 391 -8.12 5.38 2.87
N GLY A 392 -8.80 4.26 2.61
CA GLY A 392 -10.26 4.21 2.58
C GLY A 392 -10.88 4.71 3.88
N TRP A 393 -10.34 4.29 5.03
CA TRP A 393 -10.80 4.77 6.34
C TRP A 393 -10.52 6.26 6.54
N ALA A 394 -9.31 6.71 6.24
CA ALA A 394 -8.95 8.12 6.35
C ALA A 394 -9.88 9.00 5.49
N MET A 395 -10.12 8.60 4.24
CA MET A 395 -10.94 9.32 3.28
C MET A 395 -12.43 9.33 3.63
N SER A 396 -12.97 8.24 4.19
CA SER A 396 -14.40 8.13 4.47
C SER A 396 -14.80 8.57 5.88
N VAL A 397 -13.87 8.60 6.84
CA VAL A 397 -14.16 8.88 8.26
C VAL A 397 -13.36 10.07 8.76
N ASP A 398 -12.04 9.92 8.89
CA ASP A 398 -11.20 10.88 9.62
C ASP A 398 -11.20 12.28 9.01
N ILE A 399 -11.00 12.38 7.68
CA ILE A 399 -10.94 13.67 6.99
C ILE A 399 -12.32 14.35 6.99
N PRO A 400 -13.43 13.67 6.60
CA PRO A 400 -14.76 14.25 6.73
C PRO A 400 -15.11 14.70 8.15
N ASP A 401 -14.80 13.91 9.18
CA ASP A 401 -15.10 14.27 10.57
C ASP A 401 -14.29 15.49 11.02
N ALA A 402 -13.03 15.61 10.61
CA ALA A 402 -12.22 16.80 10.87
C ALA A 402 -12.81 18.05 10.21
N ILE A 403 -13.21 17.95 8.92
CA ILE A 403 -13.85 19.05 8.17
C ILE A 403 -15.15 19.46 8.85
N HIS A 404 -16.02 18.49 9.19
CA HIS A 404 -17.28 18.74 9.86
C HIS A 404 -17.09 19.37 11.24
N CYS A 405 -16.07 18.96 12.00
CA CYS A 405 -15.75 19.56 13.29
C CYS A 405 -15.39 21.05 13.14
N ILE A 406 -14.49 21.38 12.22
CA ILE A 406 -14.12 22.78 11.97
C ILE A 406 -15.34 23.58 11.48
N ARG A 407 -16.13 23.04 10.55
CA ARG A 407 -17.34 23.68 10.01
C ARG A 407 -18.37 23.93 11.12
N TYR A 408 -18.58 22.96 12.00
CA TYR A 408 -19.46 23.06 13.16
C TYR A 408 -19.03 24.19 14.10
N TYR A 409 -17.75 24.28 14.44
CA TYR A 409 -17.24 25.33 15.32
C TYR A 409 -17.16 26.70 14.65
N GLY A 410 -17.00 26.76 13.32
CA GLY A 410 -17.21 27.99 12.56
C GLY A 410 -18.62 28.56 12.76
N GLY A 411 -19.62 27.68 12.81
CA GLY A 411 -21.00 28.05 13.16
C GLY A 411 -21.20 28.51 14.61
N TRP A 412 -20.38 28.07 15.56
CA TRP A 412 -20.49 28.43 16.98
C TRP A 412 -19.82 29.76 17.36
N ALA A 413 -18.92 30.27 16.53
CA ALA A 413 -18.01 31.37 16.89
C ALA A 413 -18.72 32.68 17.32
N ASP A 414 -19.93 32.94 16.82
CA ASP A 414 -20.81 34.06 17.18
C ASP A 414 -22.04 33.67 18.01
N LYS A 415 -22.14 32.39 18.42
CA LYS A 415 -23.28 31.83 19.18
C LYS A 415 -22.94 31.47 20.63
N ASN A 416 -21.71 31.73 21.07
CA ASN A 416 -21.34 31.60 22.47
C ASN A 416 -21.88 32.79 23.28
N GLN A 417 -23.05 32.59 23.91
CA GLN A 417 -23.77 33.65 24.62
C GLN A 417 -23.69 33.46 26.14
N GLY A 418 -23.57 34.59 26.85
CA GLY A 418 -23.76 34.64 28.30
C GLY A 418 -25.24 34.66 28.66
N LYS A 419 -25.53 34.98 29.93
CA LYS A 419 -26.90 35.07 30.46
C LYS A 419 -27.14 36.43 31.07
N VAL A 420 -28.37 36.93 30.98
CA VAL A 420 -28.88 37.96 31.88
C VAL A 420 -29.48 37.26 33.09
N ILE A 421 -29.14 37.71 34.29
CA ILE A 421 -29.51 37.05 35.54
C ILE A 421 -30.49 37.95 36.29
N GLU A 422 -31.65 37.41 36.64
CA GLU A 422 -32.62 38.08 37.50
C GLU A 422 -32.02 38.32 38.88
N THR A 423 -32.03 39.59 39.31
CA THR A 423 -31.57 39.99 40.64
C THR A 423 -32.56 40.99 41.25
N ALA A 424 -32.22 41.62 42.36
CA ALA A 424 -33.07 42.67 42.93
C ALA A 424 -33.13 43.91 42.01
N ASN A 425 -34.26 44.64 42.03
CA ASN A 425 -34.54 45.82 41.17
C ASN A 425 -33.43 46.89 41.07
N LYS A 426 -32.49 46.94 42.02
CA LYS A 426 -31.38 47.90 42.05
C LYS A 426 -30.11 47.40 41.34
N LYS A 427 -30.10 46.18 40.78
CA LYS A 427 -28.92 45.55 40.18
C LYS A 427 -29.28 44.96 38.82
N PHE A 428 -28.37 45.14 37.87
CA PHE A 428 -28.37 44.44 36.58
C PHE A 428 -27.16 43.52 36.56
N ALA A 429 -27.38 42.23 36.29
CA ALA A 429 -26.33 41.23 36.27
C ALA A 429 -26.35 40.47 34.95
N TYR A 430 -25.17 40.26 34.38
CA TYR A 430 -24.98 39.46 33.18
C TYR A 430 -23.65 38.70 33.26
N THR A 431 -23.54 37.61 32.51
CA THR A 431 -22.29 36.87 32.33
C THR A 431 -21.71 37.09 30.93
N ARG A 432 -20.39 37.02 30.83
CA ARG A 432 -19.68 36.92 29.55
C ARG A 432 -18.87 35.63 29.57
N HIS A 433 -18.86 34.94 28.44
CA HIS A 433 -17.96 33.82 28.22
C HIS A 433 -16.76 34.34 27.42
N GLU A 434 -15.77 34.86 28.13
CA GLU A 434 -14.55 35.40 27.51
C GLU A 434 -13.56 34.26 27.20
N PRO A 435 -12.76 34.38 26.13
CA PRO A 435 -11.67 33.44 25.90
C PRO A 435 -10.69 33.43 27.08
N ILE A 436 -10.07 32.29 27.33
CA ILE A 436 -9.10 32.09 28.41
C ILE A 436 -7.79 32.81 28.08
N GLY A 437 -7.34 32.77 26.83
CA GLY A 437 -6.06 33.33 26.38
C GLY A 437 -5.30 32.36 25.50
N VAL A 438 -4.01 32.19 25.79
CA VAL A 438 -3.14 31.20 25.12
C VAL A 438 -3.44 29.78 25.62
N CYS A 439 -3.80 28.88 24.71
CA CYS A 439 -4.09 27.48 25.01
C CYS A 439 -2.97 26.56 24.50
N GLY A 440 -2.26 25.89 25.42
CA GLY A 440 -1.38 24.77 25.10
C GLY A 440 -2.18 23.50 24.81
N GLN A 441 -1.96 22.86 23.66
CA GLN A 441 -2.72 21.70 23.20
C GLN A 441 -1.78 20.57 22.77
N ILE A 442 -1.91 19.39 23.35
CA ILE A 442 -1.10 18.21 23.00
C ILE A 442 -2.04 17.13 22.50
N ILE A 443 -1.74 16.54 21.34
CA ILE A 443 -2.58 15.50 20.71
C ILE A 443 -1.82 14.19 20.49
N PRO A 444 -2.51 13.04 20.58
CA PRO A 444 -1.93 11.72 20.31
C PRO A 444 -1.85 11.41 18.81
N TRP A 445 -1.26 10.27 18.47
CA TRP A 445 -0.98 9.82 17.10
C TRP A 445 -2.09 9.00 16.43
N ASN A 446 -3.12 8.56 17.14
CA ASN A 446 -4.08 7.57 16.61
C ASN A 446 -5.10 8.17 15.62
N PHE A 447 -5.50 9.43 15.80
CA PHE A 447 -6.32 10.19 14.85
C PHE A 447 -5.79 11.61 14.68
N PRO A 448 -4.62 11.80 14.05
CA PRO A 448 -3.88 13.07 14.07
C PRO A 448 -4.70 14.29 13.64
N LEU A 449 -5.26 14.29 12.43
CA LEU A 449 -5.98 15.45 11.91
C LEU A 449 -7.32 15.66 12.64
N MET A 450 -8.02 14.57 12.96
CA MET A 450 -9.29 14.65 13.68
C MET A 450 -9.08 15.20 15.10
N MET A 451 -8.07 14.73 15.85
CA MET A 451 -7.74 15.24 17.18
C MET A 451 -7.30 16.70 17.12
N LEU A 452 -6.54 17.10 16.11
CA LEU A 452 -6.20 18.50 15.86
C LEU A 452 -7.48 19.33 15.71
N SER A 453 -8.43 18.90 14.87
CA SER A 453 -9.69 19.62 14.65
C SER A 453 -10.52 19.79 15.93
N TRP A 454 -10.60 18.74 16.76
CA TRP A 454 -11.30 18.75 18.05
C TRP A 454 -10.67 19.72 19.06
N LYS A 455 -9.40 20.08 18.87
CA LYS A 455 -8.68 21.03 19.73
C LYS A 455 -8.75 22.44 19.19
N ILE A 456 -8.44 22.66 17.92
CA ILE A 456 -8.39 24.01 17.36
C ILE A 456 -9.77 24.61 17.12
N GLY A 457 -10.75 23.80 16.69
CA GLY A 457 -12.11 24.26 16.38
C GLY A 457 -12.76 25.04 17.53
N PRO A 458 -12.98 24.43 18.71
CA PRO A 458 -13.62 25.12 19.84
C PRO A 458 -12.77 26.28 20.37
N ALA A 459 -11.44 26.13 20.41
CA ALA A 459 -10.54 27.15 20.94
C ALA A 459 -10.55 28.42 20.08
N LEU A 460 -10.44 28.28 18.76
CA LEU A 460 -10.50 29.41 17.82
C LEU A 460 -11.88 30.05 17.79
N ALA A 461 -12.96 29.24 17.80
CA ALA A 461 -14.33 29.77 17.79
C ALA A 461 -14.60 30.68 19.00
N THR A 462 -14.08 30.30 20.17
CA THR A 462 -14.21 31.07 21.41
C THR A 462 -13.23 32.25 21.52
N GLY A 463 -12.26 32.37 20.62
CA GLY A 463 -11.31 33.49 20.56
C GLY A 463 -9.97 33.24 21.28
N ASN A 464 -9.64 32.00 21.64
CA ASN A 464 -8.33 31.66 22.18
C ASN A 464 -7.27 31.63 21.06
N THR A 465 -6.01 31.86 21.43
CA THR A 465 -4.85 31.56 20.59
C THR A 465 -4.23 30.22 21.01
N ILE A 466 -3.45 29.60 20.13
CA ILE A 466 -3.07 28.19 20.26
C ILE A 466 -1.56 27.99 20.11
N VAL A 467 -1.01 27.16 20.99
CA VAL A 467 0.28 26.48 20.81
C VAL A 467 0.01 24.98 20.84
N LEU A 468 0.10 24.32 19.69
CA LEU A 468 -0.26 22.92 19.52
C LEU A 468 0.97 22.06 19.26
N LYS A 469 1.13 20.99 20.05
CA LYS A 469 2.13 19.94 19.84
C LYS A 469 1.46 18.68 19.27
N PRO A 470 1.67 18.33 17.99
CA PRO A 470 1.26 17.04 17.47
C PRO A 470 2.13 15.90 18.04
N SER A 471 1.73 14.66 17.80
CA SER A 471 2.64 13.54 18.08
C SER A 471 3.76 13.53 17.05
N GLU A 472 4.98 13.34 17.52
CA GLU A 472 6.20 13.18 16.72
C GLU A 472 6.14 11.97 15.77
N PHE A 473 5.29 10.98 16.07
CA PHE A 473 5.06 9.83 15.21
C PHE A 473 4.17 10.12 14.00
N THR A 474 3.31 11.13 14.09
CA THR A 474 2.34 11.46 13.03
C THR A 474 2.16 12.98 12.85
N PRO A 475 3.22 13.73 12.53
CA PRO A 475 3.18 15.18 12.47
C PRO A 475 2.70 15.72 11.12
N LEU A 476 2.68 14.91 10.06
CA LEU A 476 2.68 15.41 8.69
C LEU A 476 1.36 16.05 8.27
N THR A 477 0.21 15.54 8.72
CA THR A 477 -1.09 16.17 8.41
C THR A 477 -1.31 17.47 9.16
N ALA A 478 -0.80 17.60 10.39
CA ALA A 478 -0.79 18.87 11.11
C ALA A 478 0.05 19.91 10.37
N LEU A 479 1.23 19.52 9.87
CA LEU A 479 2.10 20.40 9.11
C LEU A 479 1.51 20.78 7.74
N ARG A 480 0.87 19.83 7.05
CA ARG A 480 0.18 20.08 5.78
C ARG A 480 -1.01 21.04 5.94
N LEU A 481 -1.63 21.09 7.11
CA LEU A 481 -2.75 21.99 7.37
C LEU A 481 -2.32 23.46 7.46
N ILE A 482 -1.05 23.76 7.74
CA ILE A 482 -0.55 25.13 7.94
C ILE A 482 -0.82 26.04 6.73
N PRO A 483 -0.45 25.68 5.47
CA PRO A 483 -0.80 26.50 4.31
C PRO A 483 -2.31 26.76 4.16
N LEU A 484 -3.16 25.83 4.62
CA LEU A 484 -4.61 26.02 4.58
C LEU A 484 -5.08 27.01 5.67
N ILE A 485 -4.45 26.99 6.84
CA ILE A 485 -4.68 27.98 7.91
C ILE A 485 -4.25 29.38 7.46
N GLU A 486 -3.09 29.50 6.80
CA GLU A 486 -2.63 30.76 6.22
C GLU A 486 -3.60 31.26 5.14
N ALA A 487 -3.99 30.39 4.21
CA ALA A 487 -4.94 30.73 3.15
C ALA A 487 -6.34 31.08 3.69
N ALA A 488 -6.75 30.49 4.82
CA ALA A 488 -7.99 30.84 5.51
C ALA A 488 -7.97 32.26 6.11
N GLY A 489 -6.78 32.84 6.30
CA GLY A 489 -6.58 34.23 6.72
C GLY A 489 -6.42 34.41 8.23
N PHE A 490 -6.05 33.35 8.97
CA PHE A 490 -5.77 33.49 10.40
C PHE A 490 -4.57 34.43 10.63
N PRO A 491 -4.68 35.40 11.54
CA PRO A 491 -3.56 36.31 11.83
C PRO A 491 -2.33 35.55 12.37
N PRO A 492 -1.11 36.03 12.10
CA PRO A 492 0.12 35.47 12.66
C PRO A 492 0.02 35.29 14.17
N GLY A 493 0.52 34.17 14.69
CA GLY A 493 0.55 33.85 16.13
C GLY A 493 -0.77 33.33 16.71
N VAL A 494 -1.90 33.41 15.99
CA VAL A 494 -3.17 32.84 16.46
C VAL A 494 -3.10 31.32 16.57
N VAL A 495 -2.43 30.67 15.60
CA VAL A 495 -2.11 29.25 15.62
C VAL A 495 -0.60 29.09 15.50
N ASN A 496 -0.01 28.30 16.40
CA ASN A 496 1.38 27.91 16.36
C ASN A 496 1.47 26.38 16.52
N ILE A 497 2.30 25.72 15.71
CA ILE A 497 2.50 24.27 15.73
C ILE A 497 3.97 24.00 16.03
N VAL A 498 4.24 23.29 17.13
CA VAL A 498 5.58 23.06 17.69
C VAL A 498 5.87 21.58 17.91
#